data_AF-A0A3D3EXU4-F1
#
_entry.id   AF-A0A3D3EXU4-F1
#
_cell.length_a   1.000
_cell.length_b   1.000
_cell.length_c   1.000
_cell.angle_alpha   90.00
_cell.angle_beta   90.00
_cell.angle_gamma   90.00
#
_symmetry.space_group_name_H-M   'P 1'
#
loop_
_entity.id
_entity.type
_entity.pdbx_description
1 polymer ?
#
loop_
_entity_poly.entity_id
_entity_poly.type
_entity_poly.pdbx_seq_one_letter_code
_entity_poly.pdbx_strand_id
1 'polypeptide(L)' 'MLHNYAPHILLRVGYPMRDWGASVIFLIMEMETSEMGAFSGKMGMLDGVRVKTQTLKIEPGDKNED' A
#
# COMPACT_ATOMS: atom_id res chain seq x y z
N MET A 1 -13.28 -3.18 0.63
CA MET A 1 -12.17 -3.10 1.60
C MET A 1 -11.29 -1.86 1.38
N LEU A 2 -10.64 -1.69 0.22
CA LEU A 2 -9.82 -0.48 -0.03
C LEU A 2 -10.60 0.85 0.13
N HIS A 3 -11.89 0.87 -0.22
CA HIS A 3 -12.74 2.06 -0.04
C HIS A 3 -12.85 2.52 1.42
N ASN A 4 -12.73 1.62 2.40
CA ASN A 4 -12.77 1.97 3.83
C ASN A 4 -11.53 2.73 4.28
N TYR A 5 -10.43 2.61 3.53
CA TYR A 5 -9.17 3.28 3.80
C TYR A 5 -8.91 4.43 2.81
N ALA A 6 -9.91 4.79 1.98
CA ALA A 6 -9.76 5.83 0.96
C ALA A 6 -9.20 7.17 1.49
N PRO A 7 -9.58 7.67 2.68
CA PRO A 7 -9.00 8.90 3.23
C PRO A 7 -7.49 8.83 3.48
N HIS A 8 -6.95 7.63 3.69
CA HIS A 8 -5.53 7.41 3.94
C HIS A 8 -4.74 7.14 2.66
N ILE A 9 -5.37 6.97 1.50
CA ILE A 9 -4.70 6.62 0.24
C ILE A 9 -4.33 7.90 -0.51
N LEU A 10 -3.04 8.18 -0.59
CA LEU A 10 -2.48 9.31 -1.34
C LEU A 10 -2.30 8.99 -2.83
N LEU A 11 -1.97 7.74 -3.15
CA LEU A 11 -1.82 7.27 -4.53
C LEU A 11 -2.31 5.82 -4.64
N ARG A 12 -2.98 5.52 -5.75
CA ARG A 12 -3.33 4.16 -6.15
C ARG A 12 -3.07 3.95 -7.63
N VAL A 13 -2.21 2.99 -7.95
CA VAL A 13 -1.94 2.56 -9.33
C VAL A 13 -2.23 1.07 -9.43
N GLY A 14 -3.09 0.68 -10.36
CA GLY A 14 -3.36 -0.71 -10.71
C GLY A 14 -2.71 -1.06 -12.04
N TYR A 15 -1.85 -2.08 -12.05
CA TYR A 15 -1.21 -2.56 -13.25
C TYR A 15 -1.53 -4.04 -13.49
N PRO A 16 -2.34 -4.38 -14.50
CA PRO A 16 -2.66 -5.76 -14.83
C PRO A 16 -1.49 -6.41 -15.59
N MET A 17 -0.93 -7.47 -15.02
CA MET A 17 0.15 -8.28 -15.61
C MET A 17 -0.48 -9.48 -16.34
N ARG A 18 -1.09 -9.22 -17.49
CA ARG A 18 -1.94 -10.19 -18.21
C ARG A 18 -1.20 -11.49 -18.52
N ASP A 19 0.06 -11.39 -18.93
CA ASP A 19 0.90 -12.55 -19.28
C ASP A 19 1.18 -13.46 -18.08
N TRP A 20 1.05 -12.95 -16.86
CA TRP A 20 1.26 -13.71 -15.62
C TRP A 20 -0.05 -14.03 -14.90
N GLY A 21 -1.21 -13.71 -15.49
CA GLY A 21 -2.51 -13.90 -14.86
C GLY A 21 -2.66 -13.16 -13.53
N ALA A 22 -1.88 -12.09 -13.31
CA ALA A 22 -1.78 -11.40 -12.04
C ALA A 22 -2.08 -9.90 -12.20
N SER A 23 -2.27 -9.22 -11.07
CA SER A 23 -2.40 -7.76 -11.03
C SER A 23 -1.62 -7.22 -9.84
N VAL A 24 -0.90 -6.12 -10.05
CA VAL A 24 -0.19 -5.40 -9.00
C VAL A 24 -0.96 -4.13 -8.70
N ILE A 25 -1.12 -3.83 -7.41
CA ILE A 25 -1.68 -2.57 -6.94
C ILE A 25 -0.61 -1.90 -6.09
N PHE A 26 -0.16 -0.72 -6.51
CA PHE A 26 0.71 0.15 -5.73
C PHE A 26 -0.15 1.14 -4.95
N LEU A 27 0.11 1.24 -3.65
CA LEU A 27 -0.57 2.15 -2.74
C LEU A 27 0.48 2.98 -2.00
N ILE A 28 0.30 4.31 -2.01
CA ILE A 28 0.96 5.21 -1.06
C ILE A 28 -0.10 5.63 -0.07
N MET A 29 0.18 5.47 1.22
CA MET A 29 -0.79 5.73 2.27
C MET A 29 -0.16 6.50 3.43
N GLU A 30 -0.95 7.39 4.03
CA GLU A 30 -0.60 8.13 5.24
C GLU A 30 -1.55 7.72 6.36
N MET A 31 -1.01 7.03 7.36
CA MET A 31 -1.72 6.54 8.54
C MET A 31 -0.72 6.15 9.63
N GLU A 32 -1.21 5.92 10.85
CA GLU A 32 -0.34 5.47 11.93
C GLU A 32 0.22 4.05 11.67
N THR A 33 1.39 3.74 12.23
CA THR A 33 2.04 2.44 12.10
C THR A 33 1.15 1.29 12.58
N SER A 34 0.36 1.51 13.63
CA SER A 34 -0.63 0.55 14.16
C SER A 34 -1.70 0.22 13.12
N GLU A 35 -2.26 1.24 12.47
CA GLU A 35 -3.29 1.13 11.42
C GLU A 35 -2.73 0.47 10.15
N MET A 36 -1.51 0.83 9.75
CA MET A 36 -0.80 0.22 8.63
C MET A 36 -0.56 -1.28 8.88
N GLY A 37 -0.18 -1.66 10.10
CA GLY A 37 -0.02 -3.07 10.51
C GLY A 37 -1.35 -3.83 10.41
N ALA A 38 -2.44 -3.26 10.94
CA ALA A 38 -3.76 -3.86 10.85
C ALA A 38 -4.27 -3.99 9.40
N PHE A 39 -4.02 -2.97 8.56
CA PHE A 39 -4.34 -2.99 7.14
C PHE A 39 -3.59 -4.10 6.40
N SER A 40 -2.27 -4.20 6.61
CA SER A 40 -1.41 -5.23 6.01
C SER A 40 -1.86 -6.63 6.42
N GLY A 41 -2.12 -6.85 7.72
CA GLY A 41 -2.65 -8.12 8.22
C GLY A 41 -3.96 -8.51 7.54
N LYS A 42 -4.93 -7.58 7.46
CA LYS A 42 -6.22 -7.86 6.80
C LYS A 42 -6.06 -8.17 5.30
N MET A 43 -5.18 -7.45 4.60
CA MET A 43 -4.90 -7.70 3.18
C MET A 43 -4.24 -9.06 2.96
N GLY A 44 -3.37 -9.50 3.87
CA GLY A 44 -2.70 -10.80 3.81
C GLY A 44 -3.61 -12.00 4.09
N MET A 45 -4.81 -11.79 4.67
CA MET A 45 -5.80 -12.87 4.88
C MET A 45 -6.67 -13.13 3.64
N LEU A 46 -6.63 -12.27 2.63
CA LEU A 46 -7.41 -12.45 1.42
C LEU A 46 -6.77 -13.54 0.56
N ASP A 47 -7.57 -14.55 0.20
CA ASP A 47 -7.10 -15.64 -0.66
C ASP A 47 -6.60 -15.11 -2.01
N GLY A 48 -5.47 -15.64 -2.47
CA GLY A 48 -4.80 -15.20 -3.70
C GLY A 48 -4.12 -13.81 -3.65
N VAL A 49 -4.15 -13.10 -2.52
CA VAL A 49 -3.50 -11.79 -2.38
C VAL A 49 -2.17 -11.92 -1.64
N ARG A 50 -1.11 -11.32 -2.21
CA ARG A 50 0.18 -11.16 -1.53
C ARG A 50 0.42 -9.68 -1.29
N VAL A 51 0.64 -9.32 -0.03
CA VAL A 51 0.89 -7.93 0.38
C VAL A 51 2.33 -7.79 0.87
N LYS A 52 2.97 -6.68 0.50
CA LYS A 52 4.22 -6.21 1.10
C LYS A 52 4.02 -4.77 1.53
N THR A 53 4.44 -4.46 2.74
CA THR A 53 4.32 -3.13 3.32
C THR A 53 5.70 -2.64 3.68
N GLN A 54 6.02 -1.41 3.29
CA GLN A 54 7.24 -0.73 3.69
C GLN A 54 6.87 0.66 4.18
N THR A 55 7.38 1.03 5.36
CA THR A 55 7.21 2.37 5.91
C THR A 55 8.36 3.24 5.44
N LEU A 56 8.04 4.40 4.88
CA LEU A 56 9.01 5.42 4.54
C LEU A 56 9.22 6.31 5.76
N LYS A 57 10.47 6.56 6.13
CA LYS A 57 10.82 7.59 7.12
C LYS A 57 11.00 8.88 6.34
N ILE A 58 9.96 9.71 6.30
CA ILE A 58 9.98 11.00 5.60
C ILE A 58 9.90 12.07 6.68
N GLU A 59 10.94 12.88 6.82
CA GLU A 59 10.92 14.05 7.69
C GLU A 59 10.57 15.29 6.85
N PRO A 60 9.77 16.25 7.36
CA PRO A 60 9.50 17.49 6.63
C PRO A 60 10.80 18.25 6.34
N GLY A 61 11.17 18.35 5.05
CA GLY A 61 12.42 18.98 4.62
C GLY A 61 13.56 18.03 4.34
N ASP A 62 13.32 16.72 4.36
CA ASP A 62 14.30 15.70 3.99
C ASP A 62 14.64 15.80 2.49
N LYS A 63 15.79 16.40 2.17
CA LYS A 63 16.28 16.63 0.80
C LYS A 63 17.01 15.39 0.26
N ASN A 64 16.42 14.22 0.40
CA ASN A 64 16.89 13.04 -0.33
C ASN A 64 16.39 13.14 -1.79
N GLU A 65 16.85 14.19 -2.49
CA GLU A 65 16.89 14.25 -3.95
C GLU A 65 18.20 13.57 -4.38
N ASP A 66 18.20 12.24 -4.43
CA ASP A 66 19.18 11.48 -5.20
C ASP A 66 18.56 11.05 -6.54
#